data_AF-A0A0M3B9S0-F1
#
_entry.id   AF-A0A0M3B9S0-F1
#
_cell.length_a   1.000
_cell.length_b   1.000
_cell.length_c   1.000
_cell.angle_alpha   90.00
_cell.angle_beta   90.00
_cell.angle_gamma   90.00
#
_symmetry.space_group_name_H-M   'P 1'
#
loop_
_entity.id
_entity.type
_entity.pdbx_description
1 polymer ?
#
loop_
_entity_poly.entity_id
_entity_poly.type
_entity_poly.pdbx_seq_one_letter_code
_entity_poly.pdbx_strand_id
1 'polypeptide(L)' 'MMSLRLAANRQSLLVKEARFARVLELWHSEHLSTRCIAGMLDLNEADVCRMIEEGESQSWRDRRVAR' A
#
# COMPACT_ATOMS: atom_id res chain seq x y z
N MET A 1 13.30 -22.03 -22.82
CA MET A 1 12.00 -21.35 -22.63
C MET A 1 11.59 -21.41 -21.15
N MET A 2 12.11 -20.54 -20.28
CA MET A 2 11.74 -20.49 -18.84
C MET A 2 11.84 -19.06 -18.26
N SER A 3 11.27 -18.05 -18.92
CA SER A 3 11.45 -16.64 -18.46
C SER A 3 10.18 -15.79 -18.41
N LEU A 4 9.06 -16.25 -18.95
CA LEU A 4 7.82 -15.45 -18.98
C LEU A 4 7.04 -15.44 -17.65
N ARG A 5 7.14 -16.52 -16.85
CA ARG A 5 6.37 -16.63 -15.59
C ARG A 5 6.94 -15.78 -14.44
N LEU A 6 8.25 -15.55 -14.40
CA LEU A 6 8.87 -14.71 -13.37
C LEU A 6 8.56 -13.22 -13.58
N ALA A 7 8.51 -12.77 -14.83
CA ALA A 7 8.30 -11.37 -15.17
C ALA A 7 6.86 -10.89 -14.85
N ALA A 8 5.85 -11.69 -15.16
CA ALA A 8 4.45 -11.38 -14.84
C ALA A 8 4.21 -11.27 -13.32
N ASN A 9 4.89 -12.12 -12.53
CA ASN A 9 4.80 -12.09 -11.07
C ASN A 9 5.42 -10.80 -10.50
N ARG A 10 6.59 -10.40 -11.01
CA ARG A 10 7.26 -9.15 -10.60
C ARG A 10 6.44 -7.90 -10.92
N GLN A 11 5.84 -7.83 -12.11
CA GLN A 11 5.01 -6.68 -12.49
C GLN A 11 3.79 -6.52 -11.56
N SER A 12 3.10 -7.63 -11.25
CA SER A 12 1.96 -7.61 -10.33
C SER A 12 2.36 -7.19 -8.91
N LEU A 13 3.52 -7.64 -8.44
CA LEU A 13 4.06 -7.26 -7.14
C LEU A 13 4.37 -5.75 -7.09
N LEU A 14 5.06 -5.22 -8.09
CA LEU A 14 5.41 -3.80 -8.17
C LEU A 14 4.18 -2.90 -8.23
N VAL A 15 3.12 -3.31 -8.95
CA VAL A 15 1.86 -2.57 -8.99
C VAL A 15 1.19 -2.55 -7.62
N LYS A 16 1.22 -3.66 -6.88
CA LYS A 16 0.69 -3.71 -5.50
C LYS A 16 1.49 -2.82 -4.55
N GLU A 17 2.83 -2.88 -4.61
CA GLU A 17 3.71 -2.06 -3.79
C GLU A 17 3.52 -0.56 -4.08
N ALA A 18 3.48 -0.17 -5.35
CA ALA A 18 3.25 1.21 -5.76
C ALA A 18 1.89 1.73 -5.27
N ARG A 19 0.85 0.89 -5.36
CA ARG A 19 -0.49 1.22 -4.87
C ARG A 19 -0.51 1.38 -3.35
N PHE A 20 0.14 0.48 -2.63
CA PHE A 20 0.27 0.55 -1.18
C PHE A 20 0.99 1.83 -0.74
N ALA A 21 2.14 2.13 -1.35
CA ALA A 21 2.89 3.35 -1.07
C ALA A 21 2.05 4.61 -1.33
N ARG A 22 1.28 4.64 -2.43
CA ARG A 22 0.42 5.77 -2.76
C ARG A 22 -0.71 5.96 -1.75
N VAL A 23 -1.32 4.88 -1.26
CA VAL A 23 -2.33 4.96 -0.20
C VAL A 23 -1.75 5.60 1.07
N LEU A 24 -0.57 5.15 1.51
CA LEU A 24 0.07 5.69 2.70
C LEU A 24 0.49 7.16 2.53
N GLU A 25 0.98 7.54 1.36
CA GLU A 25 1.33 8.93 1.06
C GLU A 25 0.11 9.86 1.18
N LEU A 26 -1.01 9.49 0.57
CA LEU A 26 -2.26 10.26 0.62
C LEU A 26 -2.86 10.33 2.05
N TRP A 27 -2.67 9.27 2.84
CA TRP A 27 -3.11 9.23 4.23
C TRP A 27 -2.24 10.12 5.13
N HIS A 28 -0.92 9.95 5.06
CA HIS A 28 0.01 10.62 5.99
C HIS A 28 0.34 12.05 5.62
N SER A 29 0.49 12.34 4.32
CA SER A 29 0.98 13.65 3.84
C SER A 29 -0.17 14.58 3.48
N GLU A 30 -1.19 14.04 2.81
CA GLU A 30 -2.34 14.82 2.32
C GLU A 30 -3.54 14.77 3.29
N HIS A 31 -3.47 13.96 4.36
CA HIS A 31 -4.52 13.79 5.37
C HIS A 31 -5.92 13.50 4.80
N LEU A 32 -5.98 12.79 3.67
CA LEU A 32 -7.25 12.44 3.03
C LEU A 32 -7.97 11.33 3.79
N SER A 33 -9.30 11.34 3.76
CA SER A 33 -10.11 10.26 4.31
C SER A 33 -10.01 8.98 3.47
N THR A 34 -10.27 7.83 4.09
CA THR A 34 -10.31 6.50 3.44
C THR A 34 -11.23 6.47 2.22
N ARG A 35 -12.41 7.09 2.33
CA ARG A 35 -13.37 7.24 1.23
C ARG A 35 -12.84 8.07 0.06
N CYS A 36 -12.15 9.19 0.35
CA CYS A 36 -11.54 10.02 -0.71
C CYS A 36 -10.44 9.25 -1.44
N ILE A 37 -9.56 8.59 -0.69
CA ILE A 37 -8.47 7.78 -1.26
C ILE A 37 -9.02 6.64 -2.12
N ALA A 38 -10.05 5.94 -1.62
CA ALA A 38 -10.75 4.89 -2.35
C ALA A 38 -11.29 5.39 -3.70
N GLY A 39 -11.97 6.55 -3.70
CA GLY A 39 -12.47 7.16 -4.92
C GLY A 39 -11.38 7.63 -5.88
N MET A 40 -10.26 8.15 -5.37
CA MET A 40 -9.15 8.63 -6.20
C MET A 40 -8.36 7.49 -6.86
N LEU A 41 -8.24 6.35 -6.18
CA LEU A 41 -7.43 5.22 -6.65
C LEU A 41 -8.26 4.08 -7.26
N ASP A 42 -9.57 4.26 -7.38
CA ASP A 42 -10.53 3.23 -7.83
C ASP A 42 -10.37 1.92 -7.02
N LEU A 43 -10.33 2.07 -5.70
CA LEU A 43 -10.19 0.97 -4.75
C LEU A 43 -11.44 0.83 -3.89
N ASN A 44 -11.62 -0.37 -3.34
CA ASN A 44 -12.57 -0.57 -2.26
C ASN A 44 -12.05 0.13 -0.99
N GLU A 45 -12.92 0.88 -0.31
CA GLU A 45 -12.58 1.54 0.95
C GLU A 45 -12.08 0.55 2.00
N ALA A 46 -12.65 -0.67 2.06
CA ALA A 46 -12.18 -1.70 2.98
C ALA A 46 -10.73 -2.13 2.73
N ASP A 47 -10.29 -2.16 1.47
CA ASP A 47 -8.90 -2.48 1.13
C ASP A 47 -7.97 -1.32 1.49
N VAL A 48 -8.41 -0.07 1.30
CA VAL A 48 -7.66 1.12 1.75
C VAL A 48 -7.46 1.10 3.26
N CYS A 49 -8.52 0.83 4.05
CA CYS A 49 -8.41 0.69 5.50
C CYS A 49 -7.39 -0.39 5.89
N ARG A 50 -7.46 -1.58 5.27
CA ARG A 50 -6.52 -2.67 5.54
C ARG A 50 -5.07 -2.27 5.24
N MET A 51 -4.82 -1.56 4.14
CA MET A 51 -3.48 -1.09 3.78
C MET A 51 -2.93 -0.09 4.79
N ILE A 52 -3.75 0.84 5.28
CA ILE A 52 -3.37 1.80 6.31
C ILE A 52 -3.05 1.06 7.62
N GLU A 53 -3.94 0.17 8.08
CA GLU A 53 -3.72 -0.63 9.29
C GLU A 53 -2.41 -1.44 9.22
N GLU A 54 -2.11 -2.03 8.07
CA GLU A 54 -0.86 -2.74 7.82
C GLU A 54 0.36 -1.81 7.89
N GLY A 55 0.30 -0.64 7.24
CA GLY A 55 1.37 0.35 7.26
C GLY A 55 1.65 0.92 8.66
N GLU A 56 0.60 1.24 9.42
CA GLU A 56 0.70 1.71 10.80
C GLU A 56 1.27 0.63 11.73
N SER A 57 0.88 -0.63 11.53
CA SER A 57 1.41 -1.77 12.29
C SER A 57 2.89 -2.02 12.01
N GLN A 58 3.36 -1.80 10.78
CA GLN A 58 4.78 -1.88 10.43
C GLN A 58 5.58 -0.70 11.00
N SER A 59 5.03 0.52 10.93
CA SER A 59 5.61 1.73 11.54
C SER A 59 5.87 1.56 13.03
N TRP A 60 4.96 0.91 13.75
CA TRP A 60 5.18 0.55 15.15
C TRP A 60 6.35 -0.44 15.32
N ARG A 61 6.46 -1.48 14.48
CA ARG A 61 7.57 -2.46 14.60
C ARG A 61 8.94 -1.81 14.43
N ASP A 62 9.12 -0.94 13.43
CA ASP A 62 10.40 -0.24 13.21
C ASP A 62 10.77 0.66 14.39
N ARG A 63 9.78 1.35 14.98
CA ARG A 63 10.00 2.25 16.12
C ARG A 63 10.41 1.51 17.41
N ARG A 64 10.14 0.20 17.52
CA ARG A 64 10.59 -0.62 18.67
C ARG A 64 12.00 -1.17 18.53
N VAL A 65 12.51 -1.35 17.30
CA VAL A 65 13.88 -1.84 17.07
C VAL A 65 14.90 -0.71 17.25
N ALA A 66 14.47 0.54 17.08
CA ALA A 66 15.32 1.72 17.25
C ALA A 66 15.47 2.21 18.71
N ARG A 67 15.03 1.44 19.72
CA ARG A 67 15.08 1.79 21.14
C ARG A 67 15.79 0.73 21.96
#